data_AF-A0A6V8P8P2-F1
#
_entry.id   AF-A0A6V8P8P2-F1
#
_cell.length_a   1.000
_cell.length_b   1.000
_cell.length_c   1.000
_cell.angle_alpha   90.00
_cell.angle_beta   90.00
_cell.angle_gamma   90.00
#
_symmetry.space_group_name_H-M   'P 1'
#
loop_
_entity.id
_entity.type
_entity.pdbx_description
1 polymer ?
#
loop_
_entity_poly.entity_id
_entity_poly.type
_entity_poly.pdbx_seq_one_letter_code
_entity_poly.pdbx_strand_id
1 'polypeptide(L)'
;DSLGSVAQEMVQNYGLSLEVVDVGWPLAQEMSLVLPLVPAVFGAVLILNLVLLVLGRTSTLNLDLWSYWSFSLAGTLAYALSKSYVVGLLVALATAAIIFLLADRSAPLVKDFFGLEGVSLPHTATVGWFPLTIALNWLIERIPGIKKIHLDLEGMKKRLGVWGEPVVIGLLLGVILA
;
A
#
# COMPACT_ATOMS: atom_id res chain seq x y z
N ASP A 1 -7.67 -15.97 10.43
CA ASP A 1 -7.97 -16.42 11.81
C ASP A 1 -6.77 -16.96 12.58
N SER A 2 -5.88 -17.78 12.00
CA SER A 2 -4.74 -18.36 12.74
C SER A 2 -3.63 -17.38 13.16
N LEU A 3 -3.46 -16.24 12.48
CA LEU A 3 -2.40 -15.26 12.78
C LEU A 3 -2.79 -14.29 13.91
N GLY A 4 -4.07 -13.97 14.04
CA GLY A 4 -4.56 -13.04 15.07
C GLY A 4 -4.48 -13.62 16.49
N SER A 5 -4.75 -14.92 16.63
CA SER A 5 -4.59 -15.64 17.90
C SER A 5 -3.12 -15.74 18.33
N VAL A 6 -2.21 -16.01 17.38
CA VAL A 6 -0.75 -16.06 17.65
C VAL A 6 -0.21 -14.68 18.04
N ALA A 7 -0.70 -13.60 17.41
CA ALA A 7 -0.34 -12.24 17.81
C ALA A 7 -0.80 -11.93 19.24
N GLN A 8 -2.01 -12.36 19.64
CA GLN A 8 -2.51 -12.17 21.01
C GLN A 8 -1.72 -12.97 22.05
N GLU A 9 -1.31 -14.20 21.74
CA GLU A 9 -0.46 -15.01 22.61
C GLU A 9 0.92 -14.36 22.82
N MET A 10 1.51 -13.77 21.78
CA MET A 10 2.77 -13.01 21.90
C MET A 10 2.61 -11.79 22.81
N VAL A 11 1.50 -11.06 22.71
CA VAL A 11 1.21 -9.91 23.58
C VAL A 11 1.12 -10.33 25.05
N GLN A 12 0.51 -11.48 25.33
CA GLN A 12 0.41 -12.04 26.68
C GLN A 12 1.78 -12.52 27.21
N ASN A 13 2.56 -13.23 26.38
CA ASN A 13 3.86 -13.78 26.77
C ASN A 13 4.91 -12.70 27.06
N TYR A 14 4.85 -11.56 26.36
CA TYR A 14 5.80 -10.45 26.53
C TYR A 14 5.29 -9.33 27.46
N GLY A 15 4.12 -9.49 28.08
CA GLY A 15 3.56 -8.51 29.03
C GLY A 15 3.29 -7.13 28.41
N LEU A 16 3.06 -7.08 27.10
CA LEU A 16 2.82 -5.84 26.37
C LEU A 16 1.36 -5.40 26.57
N SER A 17 1.13 -4.21 27.11
CA SER A 17 -0.22 -3.63 27.18
C SER A 17 -0.56 -2.92 25.87
N LEU A 18 -0.96 -3.67 24.84
CA LEU A 18 -1.47 -3.08 23.60
C LEU A 18 -2.98 -2.81 23.75
N GLU A 19 -3.36 -1.53 23.94
CA GLU A 19 -4.77 -1.10 23.93
C GLU A 19 -5.42 -1.22 22.53
N VAL A 20 -4.61 -1.25 21.47
CA VAL A 20 -5.09 -1.30 20.09
C VAL A 20 -4.49 -2.52 19.40
N VAL A 21 -5.35 -3.47 19.06
CA VAL A 21 -5.00 -4.64 18.24
C VAL A 21 -5.11 -4.23 16.78
N ASP A 22 -4.02 -4.37 16.02
CA ASP A 22 -4.08 -4.25 14.55
C ASP A 22 -4.88 -5.43 14.00
N VAL A 23 -6.11 -5.13 13.62
CA VAL A 23 -7.10 -6.06 13.05
C VAL A 23 -6.77 -6.49 11.63
N GLY A 24 -5.73 -5.90 11.03
CA GLY A 24 -5.31 -6.15 9.67
C GLY A 24 -6.15 -5.41 8.63
N TRP A 25 -5.60 -5.37 7.41
CA TRP A 25 -6.20 -4.72 6.27
C TRP A 25 -7.59 -5.27 5.85
N PRO A 26 -7.96 -6.56 6.04
CA PRO A 26 -9.27 -7.05 5.60
C PRO A 26 -10.44 -6.39 6.36
N LEU A 27 -10.28 -6.15 7.66
CA LEU A 27 -11.34 -5.49 8.44
C LEU A 27 -11.51 -4.03 8.00
N ALA A 28 -10.41 -3.33 7.73
CA ALA A 28 -10.44 -1.97 7.19
C ALA A 28 -11.13 -1.91 5.81
N GLN A 29 -10.89 -2.90 4.94
CA GLN A 29 -11.59 -3.03 3.66
C GLN A 29 -13.09 -3.22 3.89
N GLU A 30 -13.50 -4.14 4.76
CA GLU A 30 -14.91 -4.37 5.04
C GLU A 30 -15.60 -3.09 5.52
N MET A 31 -15.03 -2.42 6.53
CA MET A 31 -15.55 -1.15 7.06
C MET A 31 -15.69 -0.07 5.99
N SER A 32 -14.75 -0.01 5.04
CA SER A 32 -14.76 0.98 3.95
C SER A 32 -15.88 0.76 2.94
N LEU A 33 -16.50 -0.43 2.90
CA LEU A 33 -17.52 -0.82 1.93
C LEU A 33 -18.95 -0.80 2.50
N VAL A 34 -19.12 -0.69 3.82
CA VAL A 34 -20.46 -0.70 4.46
C VAL A 34 -21.15 0.65 4.41
N LEU A 35 -20.42 1.76 4.17
CA LEU A 35 -20.99 3.10 4.30
C LEU A 35 -21.76 3.58 3.05
N PRO A 36 -22.81 4.43 3.23
CA PRO A 36 -23.64 4.92 2.12
C PRO A 36 -22.90 5.75 1.06
N LEU A 37 -21.69 6.20 1.37
CA LEU A 37 -20.85 7.02 0.50
C LEU A 37 -20.18 6.20 -0.63
N VAL A 38 -20.09 4.88 -0.46
CA VAL A 38 -19.32 3.98 -1.34
C VAL A 38 -19.72 4.06 -2.81
N PRO A 39 -21.00 3.96 -3.20
CA PRO A 39 -21.37 3.97 -4.62
C PRO A 39 -21.00 5.30 -5.31
N ALA A 40 -21.13 6.41 -4.59
CA ALA A 40 -20.76 7.72 -5.12
C ALA A 40 -19.26 7.88 -5.27
N VAL A 41 -18.46 7.39 -4.31
CA VAL A 41 -17.00 7.39 -4.43
C VAL A 41 -16.57 6.53 -5.61
N PHE A 42 -17.12 5.33 -5.77
CA PHE A 42 -16.75 4.44 -6.86
C PHE A 42 -17.05 5.06 -8.22
N GLY A 43 -18.26 5.57 -8.40
CA GLY A 43 -18.65 6.25 -9.63
C GLY A 43 -17.79 7.49 -9.89
N ALA A 44 -17.58 8.34 -8.88
CA ALA A 44 -16.84 9.57 -9.05
C ALA A 44 -15.34 9.33 -9.29
N VAL A 45 -14.72 8.33 -8.66
CA VAL A 45 -13.32 7.95 -8.90
C VAL A 45 -13.14 7.39 -10.32
N LEU A 46 -14.09 6.58 -10.80
CA LEU A 46 -14.05 6.09 -12.18
C LEU A 46 -14.17 7.24 -13.19
N ILE A 47 -15.12 8.15 -12.97
CA ILE A 47 -15.28 9.37 -13.78
C ILE A 47 -13.99 10.20 -13.75
N LEU A 48 -13.41 10.40 -12.57
CA LEU A 48 -12.15 11.13 -12.41
C LEU A 48 -11.01 10.46 -13.19
N ASN A 49 -10.89 9.13 -13.13
CA ASN A 49 -9.87 8.40 -13.88
C ASN A 49 -10.04 8.60 -15.40
N LEU A 50 -11.27 8.50 -15.91
CA LEU A 50 -11.58 8.77 -17.32
C LEU A 50 -11.27 10.22 -17.71
N VAL A 51 -11.62 11.19 -16.86
CA VAL A 51 -11.33 12.61 -17.09
C VAL A 51 -9.83 12.85 -17.15
N LEU A 52 -9.05 12.30 -16.22
CA LEU A 52 -7.59 12.43 -16.21
C LEU A 52 -6.95 11.78 -17.44
N LEU A 53 -7.51 10.67 -17.91
CA LEU A 53 -7.08 9.97 -19.13
C LEU A 53 -7.35 10.82 -20.38
N VAL A 54 -8.56 11.36 -20.53
CA VAL A 54 -8.93 12.21 -21.68
C VAL A 54 -8.14 13.53 -21.69
N LEU A 55 -7.85 14.09 -20.51
CA LEU A 55 -6.99 15.26 -20.37
C LEU A 55 -5.49 14.97 -20.58
N GLY A 56 -5.11 13.71 -20.81
CA GLY A 56 -3.71 13.30 -20.97
C GLY A 56 -2.85 13.49 -19.72
N ARG A 57 -3.47 13.61 -18.54
CA ARG A 57 -2.78 13.73 -17.25
C ARG A 57 -2.36 12.38 -16.71
N THR A 58 -3.08 11.34 -17.10
CA THR A 58 -2.73 9.96 -16.82
C THR A 58 -2.82 9.11 -18.09
N SER A 59 -2.02 8.07 -18.20
CA SER A 59 -2.08 7.05 -19.26
C SER A 59 -2.66 5.72 -18.78
N THR A 60 -3.09 5.66 -17.52
CA THR A 60 -3.62 4.46 -16.87
C THR A 60 -5.13 4.50 -16.71
N LEU A 61 -5.79 3.45 -17.18
CA LEU A 61 -7.20 3.16 -16.91
C LEU A 61 -7.30 2.14 -15.77
N ASN A 62 -7.88 2.53 -14.64
CA ASN A 62 -8.05 1.64 -13.49
C ASN A 62 -9.46 1.03 -13.47
N LEU A 63 -9.57 -0.21 -13.94
CA LEU A 63 -10.82 -0.99 -13.95
C LEU A 63 -11.00 -1.92 -12.74
N ASP A 64 -10.01 -2.00 -11.85
CA ASP A 64 -10.12 -2.81 -10.65
C ASP A 64 -10.91 -2.07 -9.56
N LEU A 65 -12.22 -2.25 -9.59
CA LEU A 65 -13.15 -1.67 -8.63
C LEU A 65 -12.95 -2.24 -7.22
N TRP A 66 -12.41 -3.45 -7.06
CA TRP A 66 -12.19 -4.01 -5.73
C TRP A 66 -11.19 -3.16 -4.95
N SER A 67 -10.12 -2.72 -5.61
CA SER A 67 -9.08 -1.88 -5.01
C SER A 67 -9.54 -0.45 -4.65
N TYR A 68 -10.75 -0.03 -5.03
CA TYR A 68 -11.26 1.29 -4.69
C TYR A 68 -11.64 1.41 -3.21
N TRP A 69 -11.65 0.30 -2.47
CA TRP A 69 -11.88 0.26 -1.03
C TRP A 69 -10.99 1.27 -0.28
N SER A 70 -9.73 1.45 -0.68
CA SER A 70 -8.83 2.40 -0.02
C SER A 70 -9.21 3.86 -0.23
N PHE A 71 -9.71 4.22 -1.42
CA PHE A 71 -10.22 5.56 -1.69
C PHE A 71 -11.52 5.80 -0.90
N SER A 72 -12.36 4.78 -0.86
CA SER A 72 -13.58 4.79 -0.05
C SER A 72 -13.27 4.94 1.43
N LEU A 73 -12.26 4.25 1.95
CA LEU A 73 -11.85 4.34 3.34
C LEU A 73 -11.42 5.78 3.68
N ALA A 74 -10.56 6.39 2.84
CA ALA A 74 -10.12 7.77 3.04
C ALA A 74 -11.30 8.76 3.07
N GLY A 75 -12.22 8.67 2.09
CA GLY A 75 -13.39 9.54 2.05
C GLY A 75 -14.38 9.29 3.20
N THR A 76 -14.55 8.03 3.57
CA THR A 76 -15.42 7.60 4.66
C THR A 76 -14.90 8.08 6.00
N LEU A 77 -13.59 8.01 6.25
CA LEU A 77 -12.97 8.57 7.46
C LEU A 77 -13.15 10.08 7.52
N ALA A 78 -12.93 10.78 6.40
CA ALA A 78 -13.17 12.22 6.32
C ALA A 78 -14.65 12.58 6.57
N TYR A 79 -15.59 11.79 6.05
CA TYR A 79 -17.01 11.92 6.36
C TYR A 79 -17.31 11.66 7.85
N ALA A 80 -16.73 10.63 8.44
CA ALA A 80 -16.95 10.27 9.84
C ALA A 80 -16.53 11.39 10.79
N LEU A 81 -15.42 12.07 10.49
CA LEU A 81 -14.88 13.21 11.24
C LEU A 81 -15.62 14.52 10.98
N SER A 82 -15.88 14.86 9.72
CA SER A 82 -16.47 16.15 9.35
C SER A 82 -18.01 16.18 9.39
N LYS A 83 -18.65 15.01 9.39
CA LYS A 83 -20.10 14.81 9.16
C LYS A 83 -20.62 15.39 7.84
N SER A 84 -19.73 15.73 6.90
CA SER A 84 -20.09 16.32 5.61
C SER A 84 -19.83 15.36 4.47
N TYR A 85 -20.91 15.02 3.76
CA TYR A 85 -20.86 14.13 2.60
C TYR A 85 -19.93 14.65 1.50
N VAL A 86 -19.98 15.96 1.25
CA VAL A 86 -19.15 16.63 0.24
C VAL A 86 -17.67 16.55 0.59
N VAL A 87 -17.33 16.78 1.86
CA VAL A 87 -15.94 16.68 2.33
C VAL A 87 -15.41 15.27 2.16
N GLY A 88 -16.18 14.25 2.54
CA GLY A 88 -15.79 12.85 2.34
C GLY A 88 -15.54 12.51 0.88
N LEU A 89 -16.43 12.93 -0.02
CA LEU A 89 -16.27 12.68 -1.46
C LEU A 89 -15.04 13.40 -2.03
N LEU A 90 -14.82 14.67 -1.68
CA LEU A 90 -13.66 15.43 -2.14
C LEU A 90 -12.34 14.81 -1.67
N VAL A 91 -12.28 14.32 -0.42
CA VAL A 91 -11.09 13.65 0.09
C VAL A 91 -10.81 12.36 -0.68
N ALA A 92 -11.83 11.52 -0.91
CA ALA A 92 -11.65 10.31 -1.72
C ALA A 92 -11.13 10.62 -3.14
N LEU A 93 -11.69 11.63 -3.80
CA LEU A 93 -11.28 12.05 -5.13
C LEU A 93 -9.86 12.63 -5.15
N ALA A 94 -9.50 13.43 -4.16
CA ALA A 94 -8.15 13.96 -4.02
C ALA A 94 -7.13 12.83 -3.84
N THR A 95 -7.44 11.85 -2.97
CA THR A 95 -6.58 10.67 -2.79
C THR A 95 -6.44 9.88 -4.08
N ALA A 96 -7.54 9.62 -4.79
CA ALA A 96 -7.50 8.91 -6.08
C ALA A 96 -6.67 9.68 -7.14
N ALA A 97 -6.87 10.99 -7.27
CA ALA A 97 -6.12 11.82 -8.20
C ALA A 97 -4.60 11.75 -7.96
N ILE A 98 -4.19 11.85 -6.68
CA ILE A 98 -2.78 11.76 -6.29
C ILE A 98 -2.24 10.37 -6.66
N ILE A 99 -2.96 9.30 -6.31
CA ILE A 99 -2.50 7.94 -6.57
C ILE A 99 -2.38 7.66 -8.07
N PHE A 100 -3.34 8.07 -8.90
CA PHE A 100 -3.25 7.87 -10.35
C PHE A 100 -2.06 8.62 -10.95
N LEU A 101 -1.80 9.85 -10.49
CA LEU A 101 -0.67 10.63 -10.96
C LEU A 101 0.69 10.04 -10.52
N LEU A 102 0.75 9.44 -9.33
CA LEU A 102 1.94 8.77 -8.84
C LEU A 102 2.15 7.41 -9.53
N ALA A 103 1.07 6.71 -9.87
CA ALA A 103 1.14 5.39 -10.51
C ALA A 103 1.78 5.45 -11.89
N ASP A 104 1.48 6.50 -12.64
CA ASP A 104 2.13 6.73 -13.94
C ASP A 104 3.60 7.12 -13.79
N ARG A 105 3.96 7.82 -12.71
CA ARG A 105 5.37 8.12 -12.41
C ARG A 105 6.15 6.89 -11.96
N SER A 106 5.51 5.94 -11.28
CA SER A 106 6.15 4.71 -10.83
C SER A 106 6.14 3.61 -11.90
N ALA A 107 5.35 3.73 -12.96
CA ALA A 107 5.24 2.72 -14.03
C ALA A 107 6.58 2.30 -14.66
N PRO A 108 7.56 3.20 -14.95
CA PRO A 108 8.86 2.76 -15.45
C PRO A 108 9.62 1.87 -14.47
N LEU A 109 9.52 2.14 -13.17
CA LEU A 109 10.17 1.34 -12.12
C LEU A 109 9.50 -0.03 -11.96
N VAL A 110 8.16 -0.07 -12.09
CA VAL A 110 7.41 -1.33 -12.13
C VAL A 110 7.84 -2.16 -13.34
N LYS A 111 8.03 -1.53 -14.51
CA LYS A 111 8.56 -2.19 -15.71
C LYS A 111 9.96 -2.75 -15.47
N ASP A 112 10.88 -1.97 -14.90
CA ASP A 112 12.26 -2.40 -14.69
C ASP A 112 12.36 -3.53 -13.65
N PHE A 113 11.52 -3.51 -12.61
CA PHE A 113 11.56 -4.50 -11.53
C PHE A 113 10.78 -5.78 -11.87
N PHE A 114 9.57 -5.67 -12.44
CA PHE A 114 8.70 -6.81 -12.72
C PHE A 114 8.74 -7.26 -14.20
N GLY A 115 9.35 -6.49 -15.10
CA GLY A 115 9.36 -6.78 -16.54
C GLY A 115 8.01 -6.54 -17.23
N LEU A 116 7.06 -5.86 -16.58
CA LEU A 116 5.71 -5.67 -17.07
C LEU A 116 5.62 -4.39 -17.91
N GLU A 117 5.62 -4.53 -19.23
CA GLU A 117 5.49 -3.40 -20.16
C GLU A 117 4.03 -2.94 -20.27
N GLY A 118 3.81 -1.62 -20.18
CA GLY A 118 2.47 -1.02 -20.31
C GLY A 118 1.57 -1.19 -19.09
N VAL A 119 2.09 -1.74 -17.98
CA VAL A 119 1.33 -1.93 -16.74
C VAL A 119 1.76 -0.89 -15.71
N SER A 120 0.77 -0.27 -15.07
CA SER A 120 0.96 0.53 -13.87
C SER A 120 0.13 -0.05 -12.73
N LEU A 121 0.43 0.32 -11.49
CA LEU A 121 -0.26 -0.19 -10.29
C LEU A 121 -0.98 0.97 -9.58
N PRO A 122 -2.18 1.40 -10.03
CA PRO A 122 -2.85 2.61 -9.59
C PRO A 122 -3.60 2.46 -8.25
N HIS A 123 -2.93 1.89 -7.25
CA HIS A 123 -3.51 1.58 -5.94
C HIS A 123 -2.72 2.25 -4.80
N THR A 124 -3.42 2.60 -3.73
CA THR A 124 -2.83 3.17 -2.51
C THR A 124 -1.79 2.26 -1.87
N ALA A 125 -2.07 0.95 -1.80
CA ALA A 125 -1.17 -0.02 -1.18
C ALA A 125 0.17 -0.17 -1.94
N THR A 126 0.15 0.01 -3.26
CA THR A 126 1.32 -0.15 -4.12
C THR A 126 2.11 1.14 -4.26
N VAL A 127 1.42 2.28 -4.43
CA VAL A 127 2.05 3.54 -4.81
C VAL A 127 2.00 4.60 -3.70
N GLY A 128 1.22 4.40 -2.64
CA GLY A 128 1.14 5.35 -1.52
C GLY A 128 2.50 5.61 -0.85
N TRP A 129 3.38 4.61 -0.84
CA TRP A 129 4.73 4.72 -0.30
C TRP A 129 5.73 5.38 -1.24
N PHE A 130 5.38 5.60 -2.51
CA PHE A 130 6.30 6.07 -3.54
C PHE A 130 7.00 7.42 -3.20
N PRO A 131 6.31 8.45 -2.68
CA PRO A 131 6.99 9.68 -2.28
C PRO A 131 7.97 9.46 -1.11
N LEU A 132 7.59 8.60 -0.16
CA LEU A 132 8.43 8.26 0.98
C LEU A 132 9.66 7.49 0.53
N THR A 133 9.53 6.53 -0.39
CA THR A 133 10.66 5.74 -0.89
C THR A 133 11.65 6.61 -1.67
N ILE A 134 11.19 7.59 -2.45
CA ILE A 134 12.08 8.58 -3.09
C ILE A 134 12.85 9.37 -2.03
N ALA A 135 12.18 9.86 -0.99
CA ALA A 135 12.82 10.64 0.07
C ALA A 135 13.84 9.81 0.86
N LEU A 136 13.49 8.56 1.19
CA LEU A 136 14.39 7.64 1.87
C LEU A 136 15.58 7.26 0.99
N ASN A 137 15.37 7.00 -0.31
CA ASN A 137 16.45 6.70 -1.24
C ASN A 137 17.44 7.86 -1.33
N TRP A 138 16.94 9.09 -1.45
CA TRP A 138 17.77 10.30 -1.43
C TRP A 138 18.59 10.45 -0.14
N LEU A 139 18.04 10.07 1.02
CA LEU A 139 18.75 10.10 2.29
C LEU A 139 19.83 9.02 2.35
N ILE A 140 19.50 7.79 1.96
CA ILE A 140 20.42 6.65 1.95
C ILE A 140 21.60 6.89 1.01
N GLU A 141 21.36 7.47 -0.16
CA GLU A 141 22.41 7.83 -1.13
C GLU A 141 23.40 8.88 -0.63
N ARG A 142 23.09 9.60 0.46
CA ARG A 142 23.98 10.58 1.09
C ARG A 142 24.81 10.02 2.22
N ILE A 143 24.52 8.81 2.71
CA ILE A 143 25.27 8.19 3.79
C ILE A 143 26.47 7.43 3.18
N PRO A 144 27.72 7.91 3.37
CA PRO A 144 28.89 7.20 2.88
C PRO A 144 29.00 5.83 3.58
N GLY A 145 29.11 4.75 2.79
CA GLY A 145 29.12 3.37 3.28
C GLY A 145 27.85 2.61 2.90
N ILE A 146 26.67 3.07 3.34
CA ILE A 146 25.39 2.40 3.07
C ILE A 146 25.05 2.43 1.57
N LYS A 147 25.36 3.53 0.87
CA LYS A 147 25.19 3.64 -0.58
C LYS A 147 25.84 2.50 -1.38
N LYS A 148 26.89 1.87 -0.85
CA LYS A 148 27.64 0.80 -1.54
C LYS A 148 27.07 -0.60 -1.25
N ILE A 149 26.09 -0.72 -0.36
CA ILE A 149 25.50 -1.99 0.03
C ILE A 149 24.40 -2.31 -0.98
N HIS A 150 24.70 -3.20 -1.92
CA HIS A 150 23.71 -3.82 -2.80
C HIS A 150 23.37 -5.20 -2.25
N LEU A 151 22.25 -5.29 -1.53
CA LEU A 151 21.67 -6.54 -1.06
C LEU A 151 20.48 -6.87 -1.95
N ASP A 152 20.72 -7.66 -2.99
CA ASP A 152 19.69 -8.28 -3.80
C ASP A 152 19.41 -9.70 -3.29
N LEU A 153 18.17 -10.18 -3.49
CA LEU A 153 17.80 -11.53 -3.08
C LEU A 153 18.67 -12.59 -3.76
N GLU A 154 19.07 -12.36 -5.01
CA GLU A 154 19.95 -13.28 -5.74
C GLU A 154 21.37 -13.29 -5.17
N GLY A 155 21.97 -12.14 -4.88
CA GLY A 155 23.27 -12.05 -4.23
C GLY A 155 23.26 -12.57 -2.80
N MET A 156 22.17 -12.39 -2.06
CA MET A 156 21.98 -13.02 -0.75
C MET A 156 21.90 -14.54 -0.87
N LYS A 157 21.08 -15.08 -1.80
CA LYS A 157 20.99 -16.51 -2.05
C LYS A 157 22.33 -17.10 -2.50
N LYS A 158 23.10 -16.38 -3.31
CA LYS A 158 24.42 -16.79 -3.79
C LYS A 158 25.49 -16.80 -2.68
N ARG A 159 25.38 -15.91 -1.69
CA ARG A 159 26.33 -15.81 -0.57
C ARG A 159 25.97 -16.68 0.64
N LEU A 160 24.68 -16.83 0.93
CA LEU A 160 24.17 -17.52 2.13
C LEU A 160 23.57 -18.89 1.82
N GLY A 161 23.41 -19.25 0.54
CA GLY A 161 22.82 -20.52 0.12
C GLY A 161 21.39 -20.66 0.63
N VAL A 162 21.08 -21.82 1.22
CA VAL A 162 19.76 -22.15 1.78
C VAL A 162 19.33 -21.18 2.89
N TRP A 163 20.28 -20.60 3.63
CA TRP A 163 19.99 -19.61 4.68
C TRP A 163 19.53 -18.25 4.16
N GLY A 164 19.80 -17.96 2.88
CA GLY A 164 19.33 -16.75 2.21
C GLY A 164 17.93 -16.89 1.61
N GLU A 165 17.31 -18.07 1.70
CA GLU A 165 15.97 -18.25 1.16
C GLU A 165 14.93 -17.55 2.06
N PRO A 166 14.03 -16.72 1.48
CA PRO A 166 13.04 -15.97 2.25
C PRO A 166 12.22 -16.85 3.21
N VAL A 167 11.93 -18.09 2.81
CA VAL A 167 11.19 -19.07 3.62
C VAL A 167 11.98 -19.47 4.86
N VAL A 168 13.29 -19.70 4.75
CA VAL A 168 14.17 -20.09 5.86
C VAL A 168 14.35 -18.92 6.83
N ILE A 169 14.52 -17.71 6.30
CA ILE A 169 14.57 -16.48 7.12
C ILE A 169 13.26 -16.30 7.88
N GLY A 170 12.11 -16.49 7.22
CA GLY A 170 10.79 -16.43 7.85
C GLY A 170 10.60 -17.48 8.94
N LEU A 171 11.06 -18.71 8.71
CA LEU A 171 11.01 -19.78 9.70
C LEU A 171 11.86 -19.46 10.93
N LEU A 172 13.09 -18.96 10.75
CA LEU A 172 13.99 -18.59 11.84
C LEU A 172 13.40 -17.46 12.69
N LEU A 173 12.86 -16.43 12.05
CA LEU A 173 12.17 -15.35 12.76
C LEU A 173 10.95 -15.90 13.52
N GLY A 174 10.20 -16.83 12.92
CA GLY A 174 9.09 -17.51 13.58
C GLY A 174 9.51 -18.28 14.84
N VAL A 175 10.65 -19.00 14.80
CA VAL A 175 11.20 -19.73 15.95
C VAL A 175 11.71 -18.79 17.06
N ILE A 176 12.25 -17.63 16.70
CA ILE A 176 12.71 -16.64 17.68
C ILE A 176 11.54 -15.95 18.39
N LEU A 177 10.44 -15.74 17.67
CA LEU A 177 9.27 -15.00 18.16
C LEU A 177 8.24 -15.88 18.88
N ALA A 178 8.21 -17.19 18.59
CA ALA A 178 7.39 -18.19 19.29
C ALA A 178 7.90 -18.43 20.71
#